data_AF-A0A7Y2J6S7-F1
#
_entry.id   AF-A0A7Y2J6S7-F1
#
_cell.length_a   1.000
_cell.length_b   1.000
_cell.length_c   1.000
_cell.angle_alpha   90.00
_cell.angle_beta   90.00
_cell.angle_gamma   90.00
#
_symmetry.space_group_name_H-M   'P 1'
#
loop_
_entity.id
_entity.type
_entity.pdbx_description
1 polymer ?
#
loop_
_entity_poly.entity_id
_entity_poly.type
_entity_poly.pdbx_seq_one_letter_code
_entity_poly.pdbx_strand_id
1 'polypeptide(L)' 'LDDLRRLDANGDIRYEIDFRSIYSTILRNWLGVQDELILNDQFEYLDFI' A
#
# COMPACT_ATOMS: atom_id res chain seq x y z
N LEU A 1 -9.86 -19.33 0.59
CA LEU A 1 -10.90 -18.80 1.51
C LEU A 1 -10.32 -18.84 2.93
N ASP A 2 -9.11 -18.29 3.11
CA ASP A 2 -8.27 -18.49 4.30
C ASP A 2 -7.86 -17.18 4.99
N ASP A 3 -8.17 -16.02 4.39
CA ASP A 3 -7.73 -14.72 4.89
C ASP A 3 -8.43 -14.28 6.20
N LEU A 4 -9.60 -14.83 6.50
CA LEU A 4 -10.39 -14.48 7.69
C LEU A 4 -9.83 -15.05 9.00
N ARG A 5 -8.81 -15.91 8.96
CA ARG A 5 -8.20 -16.51 10.15
C ARG A 5 -7.00 -15.73 10.69
N ARG A 6 -6.60 -14.62 10.06
CA ARG A 6 -5.41 -13.82 10.42
C ARG A 6 -5.75 -12.45 10.99
N LEU A 7 -6.76 -12.40 11.87
CA LEU A 7 -7.15 -11.18 12.55
C LEU A 7 -6.25 -10.90 13.77
N ASP A 8 -6.09 -9.65 14.14
CA ASP A 8 -5.42 -9.27 15.39
C ASP A 8 -6.30 -9.52 16.62
N ALA A 9 -5.82 -9.14 17.81
CA ALA A 9 -6.56 -9.36 19.05
C ALA A 9 -7.91 -8.60 19.09
N ASN A 10 -8.09 -7.60 18.23
CA ASN A 10 -9.32 -6.80 18.11
C ASN A 10 -10.22 -7.29 16.97
N GLY A 11 -9.81 -8.29 16.20
CA GLY A 11 -10.59 -8.80 15.06
C GLY A 11 -10.33 -8.05 13.75
N ASP A 12 -9.30 -7.21 13.68
CA ASP A 12 -8.94 -6.49 12.46
C ASP A 12 -7.98 -7.30 11.59
N ILE A 13 -8.08 -7.19 10.26
CA ILE A 13 -7.15 -7.86 9.36
C ILE A 13 -5.75 -7.29 9.58
N ARG A 14 -4.78 -8.13 9.91
CA ARG A 14 -3.38 -7.73 10.08
C ARG A 14 -2.76 -7.39 8.73
N TYR A 15 -2.81 -6.12 8.35
CA TYR A 15 -1.97 -5.60 7.28
C TYR A 15 -0.85 -4.74 7.89
N GLU A 16 0.39 -5.23 7.78
CA GLU A 16 1.62 -4.51 8.15
C GLU A 16 2.10 -3.56 7.04
N ILE A 17 1.34 -3.43 5.95
CA ILE A 17 1.72 -2.67 4.76
C ILE A 17 1.13 -1.27 4.86
N ASP A 18 1.99 -0.25 4.71
CA ASP A 18 1.54 1.12 4.54
C ASP A 18 0.81 1.27 3.21
N PHE A 19 -0.50 1.56 3.26
CA PHE A 19 -1.30 1.77 2.06
C PHE A 19 -0.81 2.93 1.19
N ARG A 20 -0.10 3.90 1.77
CA ARG A 20 0.48 5.03 1.02
C ARG A 20 1.60 4.57 0.10
N SER A 21 2.39 3.59 0.54
CA SER A 21 3.39 2.91 -0.29
C SER A 21 2.75 2.16 -1.48
N ILE A 22 1.57 1.57 -1.28
CA ILE A 22 0.81 0.93 -2.37
C ILE A 22 0.40 1.98 -3.41
N TYR A 23 -0.20 3.10 -2.98
CA TYR A 23 -0.63 4.15 -3.90
C TYR A 23 0.54 4.77 -4.66
N SER A 24 1.63 5.08 -3.95
CA SER A 24 2.87 5.58 -4.53
C SER A 24 3.44 4.63 -5.60
N THR A 25 3.45 3.32 -5.33
CA THR A 25 3.90 2.29 -6.30
C THR A 25 3.02 2.21 -7.54
N ILE A 26 1.69 2.24 -7.41
CA ILE A 26 0.75 2.18 -8.56
C ILE A 26 0.84 3.45 -9.41
N LEU A 27 0.82 4.62 -8.76
CA LEU A 27 0.90 5.92 -9.43
C LEU A 27 2.18 6.01 -10.27
N ARG A 28 3.31 5.55 -9.72
CA ARG A 28 4.60 5.57 -10.39
C ARG A 28 4.73 4.50 -11.48
N ASN A 29 4.55 3.22 -11.13
CA ASN A 29 4.91 2.10 -12.00
C ASN A 29 3.86 1.78 -13.06
N TRP A 30 2.58 2.06 -12.78
CA TRP A 30 1.50 1.80 -13.73
C TRP A 30 1.04 3.06 -14.46
N LEU A 31 0.78 4.13 -13.70
CA LEU A 31 0.23 5.36 -14.28
C LEU A 31 1.31 6.33 -14.78
N GLY A 32 2.57 6.14 -14.39
CA GLY A 32 3.69 6.95 -14.87
C GLY A 32 3.61 8.41 -14.45
N VAL A 33 2.96 8.71 -13.32
CA VAL A 33 2.78 10.08 -12.80
C VAL A 33 3.70 10.35 -11.62
N GLN A 34 3.90 11.64 -11.30
CA GLN A 34 4.65 12.07 -10.12
C GLN A 34 3.80 11.89 -8.87
N ASP A 35 4.01 10.78 -8.16
CA ASP A 35 3.22 10.39 -7.00
C ASP A 35 3.42 11.36 -5.83
N GLU A 36 4.59 11.97 -5.69
CA GLU A 36 4.90 12.90 -4.60
C GLU A 36 4.06 14.18 -4.67
N LEU A 37 3.71 14.65 -5.88
CA LEU A 37 2.84 15.82 -6.05
C LEU A 37 1.38 15.51 -5.71
N ILE A 38 0.95 14.27 -5.94
CA ILE A 38 -0.44 13.83 -5.71
C ILE A 38 -0.65 13.51 -4.24
N LEU A 39 0.32 12.83 -3.62
CA LEU A 39 0.26 12.42 -2.22
C LEU A 39 0.78 13.51 -1.26
N ASN A 40 1.43 14.55 -1.80
CA ASN A 40 2.04 15.65 -1.06
C ASN A 40 3.07 15.19 -0.01
N ASP A 41 3.69 14.03 -0.26
CA ASP A 41 4.69 13.40 0.59
C ASP A 41 5.40 12.28 -0.20
N GLN A 42 6.50 11.75 0.32
CA GLN A 42 7.25 10.62 -0.26
C GLN A 42 7.02 9.34 0.54
N PHE A 43 6.68 8.26 -0.15
CA PHE A 43 6.48 6.94 0.44
C PHE A 43 7.41 5.91 -0.20
N GLU A 44 7.65 4.82 0.52
CA GLU A 44 8.47 3.73 -0.01
C GLU A 44 7.75 3.05 -1.19
N TYR A 45 8.51 2.72 -2.22
CA TYR A 45 8.03 1.88 -3.31
C TYR A 45 8.15 0.42 -2.92
N LEU A 46 7.10 -0.33 -3.22
CA LEU A 46 7.04 -1.76 -2.97
C LEU A 46 7.46 -2.50 -4.25
N ASP A 47 8.08 -3.67 -4.08
CA ASP A 47 8.58 -4.50 -5.18
C ASP A 47 7.44 -5.37 -5.76
N PHE A 48 6.45 -4.72 -6.35
CA PHE A 48 5.40 -5.35 -7.14
C PHE A 48 5.07 -4.50 -8.37
N ILE A 49 4.47 -5.16 -9.37
CA ILE A 49 4.23 -4.71 -10.77
C ILE A 49 5.37 -5.07 -11.72
#